data_AF-F6ACJ7-F1
#
_entry.id   AF-F6ACJ7-F1
#
_cell.length_a   1.000
_cell.length_b   1.000
_cell.length_c   1.000
_cell.angle_alpha   90.00
_cell.angle_beta   90.00
_cell.angle_gamma   90.00
#
_symmetry.space_group_name_H-M   'P 1'
#
loop_
_entity.id
_entity.type
_entity.pdbx_description
1 polymer ?
#
loop_
_entity_poly.entity_id
_entity_poly.type
_entity_poly.pdbx_seq_one_letter_code
_entity_poly.pdbx_strand_id
1 'polypeptide(L)'
;MILNLSLLLASLGGFIALALAMEKHCRQLLHRVLSPWWMRALRYFGWLLLAGALVLSLGQLGWSIGAAAWFGWLSVAGVALAFFLPKWPGQREPAKAPPRRDKHPARQPSAERLLGLRRAAMALLLLVPVVVLGLLLSAAPKPLHSDEAVHGQVGPWSFALAQAQRRAPHQVLGTPFKAFEVRFCERCDDQIRAAYLKIRKPRSLRAAGLVFSGERWDRRVEIQIPAKARVSDGLWLTVEGKDGSVHHAAVDIDKVSPELAAYLKGES
;
A
#
# COMPACT_ATOMS: atom_id res chain seq x y z
N MET A 1 -0.68 6.60 3.90
CA MET A 1 -1.44 6.32 5.14
C MET A 1 -2.32 5.08 5.02
N ILE A 2 -3.22 5.01 4.03
CA ILE A 2 -4.14 3.86 3.83
C ILE A 2 -3.37 2.53 3.69
N LEU A 3 -2.29 2.51 2.91
CA LEU A 3 -1.47 1.31 2.66
C LEU A 3 -0.87 0.69 3.94
N ASN A 4 -0.36 1.52 4.86
CA ASN A 4 0.21 1.05 6.12
C ASN A 4 -0.86 0.48 7.06
N LEU A 5 -2.06 1.08 7.02
CA LEU A 5 -3.20 0.64 7.82
C LEU A 5 -3.72 -0.72 7.31
N SER A 6 -3.76 -0.91 5.99
CA SER A 6 -4.08 -2.19 5.35
C SER A 6 -3.06 -3.28 5.68
N LEU A 7 -1.76 -2.96 5.67
CA LEU A 7 -0.69 -3.89 6.04
C LEU A 7 -0.77 -4.34 7.50
N LEU A 8 -1.02 -3.41 8.43
CA LEU A 8 -1.21 -3.74 9.85
C LEU A 8 -2.44 -4.64 10.05
N LEU A 9 -3.58 -4.32 9.41
CA LEU A 9 -4.79 -5.11 9.54
C LEU A 9 -4.64 -6.52 8.95
N ALA A 10 -3.95 -6.65 7.82
CA ALA A 10 -3.67 -7.95 7.20
C ALA A 10 -2.74 -8.80 8.09
N SER A 11 -1.66 -8.23 8.60
CA SER A 11 -0.74 -8.93 9.51
C SER A 11 -1.42 -9.36 10.80
N LEU A 12 -2.27 -8.50 11.38
CA LEU A 12 -3.05 -8.82 12.57
C LEU A 12 -4.04 -9.97 12.29
N GLY A 13 -4.74 -9.93 11.16
CA GLY A 13 -5.65 -10.99 10.72
C GLY A 13 -4.94 -12.33 10.53
N GLY A 14 -3.76 -12.32 9.92
CA GLY A 14 -2.93 -13.52 9.72
C GLY A 14 -2.48 -14.15 11.04
N PHE A 15 -1.99 -13.34 11.98
CA PHE A 15 -1.60 -13.84 13.30
C PHE A 15 -2.76 -14.37 14.13
N ILE A 16 -3.93 -13.73 14.07
CA ILE A 16 -5.13 -14.19 14.78
C ILE A 16 -5.62 -15.52 14.19
N ALA A 17 -5.60 -15.68 12.87
CA ALA A 17 -5.96 -16.93 12.21
C ALA A 17 -5.02 -18.09 12.60
N LEU A 18 -3.71 -17.82 12.69
CA LEU A 18 -2.71 -18.79 13.18
C LEU A 18 -2.86 -19.09 14.68
N ALA A 19 -3.20 -18.10 15.50
CA ALA A 19 -3.44 -18.29 16.93
C ALA A 19 -4.67 -19.17 17.20
N LEU A 20 -5.74 -18.99 16.42
CA LEU A 20 -6.95 -19.83 16.46
C LEU A 20 -6.71 -21.26 15.94
N ALA A 21 -5.67 -21.45 15.12
CA ALA A 21 -5.27 -22.75 14.59
C ALA A 21 -4.47 -23.62 15.60
N MET A 22 -4.11 -23.10 16.79
CA MET A 22 -3.54 -23.93 17.86
C MET A 22 -4.65 -24.61 18.68
N GLU A 23 -4.67 -25.95 18.67
CA GLU A 23 -5.66 -26.80 19.37
C GLU A 23 -5.83 -26.48 20.86
N LYS A 24 -4.74 -26.06 21.52
CA LYS A 24 -4.75 -25.68 22.95
C LYS A 24 -5.61 -24.43 23.22
N HIS A 25 -5.65 -23.48 22.28
CA HIS A 25 -6.42 -22.24 22.39
C HIS A 25 -7.85 -22.39 21.84
N CYS A 26 -8.08 -23.24 20.83
CA CYS A 26 -9.42 -23.52 20.30
C CYS A 26 -10.35 -24.12 21.37
N ARG A 27 -9.83 -25.03 22.22
CA ARG A 27 -10.60 -25.65 23.30
C ARG A 27 -10.89 -24.69 24.47
N GLN A 28 -10.06 -23.66 24.66
CA GLN A 28 -10.27 -22.56 25.62
C GLN A 28 -11.16 -21.42 25.09
N LEU A 29 -11.21 -21.19 23.77
CA LEU A 29 -12.00 -20.12 23.13
C LEU A 29 -13.42 -20.51 22.74
N LEU A 30 -13.65 -21.74 22.26
CA LEU A 30 -14.91 -22.11 21.61
C LEU A 30 -15.82 -23.04 22.43
N HIS A 31 -15.35 -23.62 23.54
CA HIS A 31 -16.07 -24.65 24.31
C HIS A 31 -16.71 -25.77 23.44
N ARG A 32 -16.25 -25.92 22.18
CA ARG A 32 -16.57 -26.97 21.23
C ARG A 32 -15.31 -27.31 20.46
N VAL A 33 -15.17 -28.60 20.14
CA VAL A 33 -14.10 -29.10 19.28
C VAL A 33 -14.45 -28.73 17.84
N LEU A 34 -13.81 -27.69 17.30
CA LEU A 34 -13.86 -27.44 15.85
C LEU A 34 -13.14 -28.58 15.13
N SER A 35 -13.68 -28.98 13.98
CA SER A 35 -13.19 -30.14 13.22
C SER A 35 -11.73 -29.94 12.76
N PRO A 36 -10.88 -30.99 12.79
CA PRO A 36 -9.45 -30.88 12.46
C PRO A 36 -9.15 -30.48 11.01
N TRP A 37 -10.14 -30.51 10.11
CA TRP A 37 -9.99 -29.97 8.76
C TRP A 37 -10.19 -28.45 8.70
N TRP A 38 -11.10 -27.89 9.52
CA TRP A 38 -11.29 -26.44 9.64
C TRP A 38 -10.10 -25.76 10.30
N MET A 39 -9.44 -26.41 11.27
CA MET A 39 -8.19 -25.91 11.86
C MET A 39 -7.03 -25.90 10.85
N ARG A 40 -6.97 -26.89 9.95
CA ARG A 40 -6.02 -26.89 8.83
C ARG A 40 -6.35 -25.79 7.81
N ALA A 41 -7.63 -25.62 7.45
CA ALA A 41 -8.08 -24.57 6.54
C ALA A 41 -7.76 -23.16 7.07
N LEU A 42 -8.01 -22.87 8.35
CA LEU A 42 -7.64 -21.59 8.98
C LEU A 42 -6.13 -21.34 8.96
N ARG A 43 -5.34 -22.39 9.11
CA ARG A 43 -3.87 -22.31 9.12
C ARG A 43 -3.33 -22.03 7.72
N TYR A 44 -3.86 -22.69 6.70
CA TYR A 44 -3.56 -22.39 5.30
C TYR A 44 -4.03 -20.98 4.93
N PHE A 45 -5.22 -20.57 5.39
CA PHE A 45 -5.75 -19.23 5.14
C PHE A 45 -4.90 -18.14 5.79
N GLY A 46 -4.48 -18.32 7.06
CA GLY A 46 -3.58 -17.40 7.75
C GLY A 46 -2.20 -17.29 7.09
N TRP A 47 -1.65 -18.40 6.62
CA TRP A 47 -0.40 -18.41 5.85
C TRP A 47 -0.53 -17.73 4.49
N LEU A 48 -1.61 -17.99 3.76
CA LEU A 48 -1.90 -17.36 2.48
C LEU A 48 -2.10 -15.85 2.64
N LEU A 49 -2.72 -15.41 3.73
CA LEU A 49 -2.95 -13.99 4.01
C LEU A 49 -1.63 -13.27 4.37
N LEU A 50 -0.75 -13.93 5.13
CA LEU A 50 0.59 -13.41 5.44
C LEU A 50 1.51 -13.36 4.21
N ALA A 51 1.46 -14.40 3.37
CA ALA A 51 2.19 -14.46 2.10
C ALA A 51 1.68 -13.40 1.12
N GLY A 52 0.36 -13.19 1.04
CA GLY A 52 -0.25 -12.14 0.24
C GLY A 52 0.17 -10.74 0.71
N ALA A 53 0.20 -10.50 2.02
CA ALA A 53 0.69 -9.26 2.59
C ALA A 53 2.18 -9.01 2.27
N LEU A 54 3.00 -10.07 2.25
CA LEU A 54 4.42 -9.99 1.88
C LEU A 54 4.60 -9.60 0.41
N VAL A 55 3.92 -10.28 -0.51
CA VAL A 55 4.01 -10.01 -1.97
C VAL A 55 3.59 -8.58 -2.29
N LEU A 56 2.56 -8.05 -1.61
CA LEU A 56 2.10 -6.68 -1.80
C LEU A 56 3.06 -5.64 -1.21
N SER A 57 3.67 -5.92 -0.06
CA SER A 57 4.67 -5.04 0.56
C SER A 57 5.88 -4.87 -0.37
N LEU A 58 6.34 -5.98 -0.96
CA LEU A 58 7.44 -6.00 -1.92
C LEU A 58 7.09 -5.26 -3.23
N GLY A 59 5.85 -5.37 -3.71
CA GLY A 59 5.39 -4.73 -4.93
C GLY A 59 5.17 -3.21 -4.82
N GLN A 60 4.73 -2.71 -3.65
CA GLN A 60 4.38 -1.30 -3.47
C GLN A 60 5.48 -0.44 -2.85
N LEU A 61 6.31 -1.00 -1.96
CA LEU A 61 7.40 -0.27 -1.29
C LEU A 61 8.78 -0.67 -1.82
N GLY A 62 8.87 -1.58 -2.78
CA GLY A 62 10.14 -2.15 -3.24
C GLY A 62 10.66 -3.23 -2.29
N TRP A 63 11.67 -3.97 -2.75
CA TRP A 63 12.12 -5.19 -2.07
C TRP A 63 12.71 -4.95 -0.68
N SER A 64 13.45 -3.86 -0.47
CA SER A 64 14.14 -3.59 0.81
C SER A 64 13.19 -3.01 1.86
N ILE A 65 12.46 -1.94 1.52
CA ILE A 65 11.54 -1.24 2.42
C ILE A 65 10.31 -2.11 2.68
N GLY A 66 9.83 -2.84 1.67
CA GLY A 66 8.69 -3.75 1.80
C GLY A 66 8.96 -4.90 2.77
N ALA A 67 10.15 -5.51 2.74
CA ALA A 67 10.52 -6.57 3.67
C ALA A 67 10.66 -6.04 5.11
N ALA A 68 11.34 -4.91 5.30
CA ALA A 68 11.55 -4.31 6.62
C ALA A 68 10.22 -3.85 7.27
N ALA A 69 9.34 -3.22 6.48
CA ALA A 69 8.01 -2.82 6.95
C ALA A 69 7.15 -4.03 7.32
N TRP A 70 7.18 -5.10 6.50
CA TRP A 70 6.47 -6.34 6.79
C TRP A 70 6.93 -6.96 8.11
N PHE A 71 8.24 -7.14 8.32
CA PHE A 71 8.78 -7.63 9.59
C PHE A 71 8.43 -6.73 10.78
N GLY A 72 8.52 -5.41 10.62
CA GLY A 72 8.18 -4.47 11.70
C GLY A 72 6.72 -4.59 12.15
N TRP A 73 5.79 -4.70 11.20
CA TRP A 73 4.36 -4.85 11.52
C TRP A 73 4.03 -6.25 12.06
N LEU A 74 4.76 -7.30 11.65
CA LEU A 74 4.63 -8.63 12.24
C LEU A 74 5.03 -8.63 13.73
N SER A 75 6.12 -7.95 14.09
CA SER A 75 6.55 -7.83 15.48
C SER A 75 5.55 -7.06 16.33
N VAL A 76 5.00 -5.95 15.82
CA VAL A 76 3.96 -5.17 16.53
C VAL A 76 2.70 -6.00 16.73
N ALA A 77 2.25 -6.74 15.72
CA ALA A 77 1.10 -7.63 15.82
C ALA A 77 1.35 -8.78 16.82
N GLY A 78 2.54 -9.37 16.80
CA GLY A 78 2.95 -10.41 17.75
C GLY A 78 2.99 -9.90 19.20
N VAL A 79 3.57 -8.72 19.44
CA VAL A 79 3.62 -8.09 20.77
C VAL A 79 2.22 -7.69 21.25
N ALA A 80 1.39 -7.10 20.38
CA ALA A 80 0.01 -6.78 20.73
C ALA A 80 -0.77 -8.03 21.14
N LEU A 81 -0.63 -9.13 20.38
CA LEU A 81 -1.25 -10.41 20.72
C LEU A 81 -0.70 -10.98 22.04
N ALA A 82 0.62 -10.92 22.24
CA ALA A 82 1.28 -11.37 23.46
C ALA A 82 0.91 -10.56 24.71
N PHE A 83 0.52 -9.28 24.58
CA PHE A 83 0.03 -8.45 25.68
C PHE A 83 -1.48 -8.57 25.90
N PHE A 84 -2.26 -8.87 24.86
CA PHE A 84 -3.71 -9.08 24.98
C PHE A 84 -4.06 -10.46 25.56
N LEU A 85 -3.25 -11.50 25.29
CA LEU A 85 -3.49 -12.85 25.83
C LEU A 85 -3.42 -12.94 27.37
N PRO A 86 -2.43 -12.35 28.06
CA PRO A 86 -2.30 -12.45 29.52
C PRO A 86 -3.38 -11.69 30.30
N LYS A 87 -4.00 -10.66 29.69
CA LYS A 87 -5.10 -9.90 30.30
C LYS A 87 -6.47 -10.59 30.15
N TRP A 88 -6.52 -11.81 29.61
CA TRP A 88 -7.74 -12.62 29.62
C TRP A 88 -8.01 -13.07 31.06
N PRO A 89 -9.12 -12.64 31.70
CA PRO A 89 -9.39 -12.86 33.13
C PRO A 89 -9.82 -14.31 33.46
N GLY A 90 -9.28 -15.29 32.74
CA GLY A 90 -9.63 -16.71 32.81
C GLY A 90 -8.57 -17.61 33.41
N GLN A 91 -7.51 -17.08 34.03
CA GLN A 91 -6.57 -17.88 34.82
C GLN A 91 -7.23 -18.26 36.16
N ARG A 92 -8.14 -19.24 36.13
CA ARG A 92 -8.46 -20.02 37.32
C ARG A 92 -7.60 -21.27 37.28
N GLU A 93 -6.55 -21.31 38.09
CA GLU A 93 -5.84 -22.54 38.39
C GLU A 93 -6.84 -23.60 38.90
N PRO A 94 -6.74 -24.87 38.47
CA PRO A 94 -7.58 -25.92 39.03
C PRO A 94 -6.97 -26.38 40.36
N ALA A 95 -7.26 -25.68 41.45
CA ALA A 95 -6.98 -26.18 42.79
C ALA A 95 -8.10 -27.17 43.23
N LYS A 96 -7.69 -28.37 43.66
CA LYS A 96 -8.51 -29.53 44.08
C LYS A 96 -9.60 -29.18 45.12
N ALA A 97 -10.75 -29.83 45.01
CA ALA A 97 -11.98 -29.73 45.84
C ALA A 97 -11.84 -30.40 47.25
N PRO A 98 -12.82 -30.32 48.22
CA PRO A 98 -14.26 -29.97 48.12
C PRO A 98 -14.85 -29.16 49.35
N PRO A 99 -16.17 -29.20 49.68
CA PRO A 99 -17.18 -28.17 49.34
C PRO A 99 -17.70 -27.35 50.56
N ARG A 100 -18.20 -26.12 50.34
CA ARG A 100 -19.12 -25.47 51.30
C ARG A 100 -20.16 -24.58 50.63
N ARG A 101 -21.40 -24.80 51.06
CA ARG A 101 -22.68 -24.18 50.67
C ARG A 101 -22.78 -22.75 51.24
N ASP A 102 -23.14 -21.74 50.44
CA ASP A 102 -24.46 -21.05 50.47
C ASP A 102 -24.53 -19.67 49.74
N LYS A 103 -25.66 -19.51 49.04
CA LYS A 103 -26.54 -18.37 48.68
C LYS A 103 -26.02 -16.92 48.52
N HIS A 104 -26.10 -16.41 47.27
CA HIS A 104 -26.77 -15.14 46.89
C HIS A 104 -26.97 -15.07 45.35
N PRO A 105 -28.15 -14.70 44.80
CA PRO A 105 -28.28 -14.47 43.36
C PRO A 105 -27.82 -13.05 43.03
N ALA A 106 -26.51 -12.87 42.82
CA ALA A 106 -26.01 -11.62 42.25
C ALA A 106 -26.54 -11.50 40.81
N ARG A 107 -27.18 -10.37 40.49
CA ARG A 107 -27.75 -10.05 39.18
C ARG A 107 -26.62 -10.03 38.13
N GLN A 108 -26.41 -11.18 37.48
CA GLN A 108 -25.43 -11.32 36.40
C GLN A 108 -25.96 -10.57 35.17
N PRO A 109 -25.20 -9.63 34.57
CA PRO A 109 -25.57 -9.05 33.28
C PRO A 109 -25.72 -10.20 32.27
N SER A 110 -26.92 -10.32 31.71
CA SER A 110 -27.39 -11.48 30.93
C SER A 110 -26.33 -11.96 29.94
N ALA A 111 -25.81 -13.18 30.16
CA ALA A 111 -24.78 -13.83 29.34
C ALA A 111 -25.09 -13.80 27.83
N GLU A 112 -26.36 -13.71 27.47
CA GLU A 112 -26.84 -13.57 26.09
C GLU A 112 -26.42 -12.25 25.42
N ARG A 113 -26.39 -11.12 26.15
CA ARG A 113 -25.92 -9.84 25.62
C ARG A 113 -24.42 -9.88 25.31
N LEU A 114 -23.63 -10.52 26.16
CA LEU A 114 -22.19 -10.73 25.91
C LEU A 114 -21.94 -11.67 24.73
N LEU A 115 -22.76 -12.71 24.57
CA LEU A 115 -22.66 -13.64 23.43
C LEU A 115 -23.06 -12.97 22.11
N GLY A 116 -24.09 -12.13 22.13
CA GLY A 116 -24.48 -11.28 20.99
C GLY A 116 -23.37 -10.30 20.60
N LEU A 117 -22.77 -9.63 21.59
CA LEU A 117 -21.63 -8.73 21.36
C LEU A 117 -20.41 -9.48 20.78
N ARG A 118 -20.14 -10.70 21.28
CA ARG A 118 -19.06 -11.57 20.77
C ARG A 118 -19.31 -12.03 19.33
N ARG A 119 -20.53 -12.42 18.99
CA ARG A 119 -20.89 -12.80 17.61
C ARG A 119 -20.78 -11.61 16.66
N ALA A 120 -21.22 -10.44 17.09
CA ALA A 120 -21.06 -9.20 16.32
C ALA A 120 -19.59 -8.83 16.12
N ALA A 121 -18.77 -8.92 17.17
CA ALA A 121 -17.33 -8.68 17.07
C ALA A 121 -16.64 -9.68 16.13
N MET A 122 -17.00 -10.97 16.18
CA MET A 122 -16.41 -12.00 15.32
C MET A 122 -16.87 -11.87 13.86
N ALA A 123 -18.14 -11.51 13.63
CA ALA A 123 -18.66 -11.21 12.30
C ALA A 123 -17.96 -9.98 11.71
N LEU A 124 -17.79 -8.90 12.49
CA LEU A 124 -17.03 -7.72 12.09
C LEU A 124 -15.57 -8.07 11.78
N LEU A 125 -14.94 -8.92 12.59
CA LEU A 125 -13.55 -9.37 12.41
C LEU A 125 -13.35 -10.20 11.13
N LEU A 126 -14.36 -10.96 10.69
CA LEU A 126 -14.33 -11.74 9.45
C LEU A 126 -14.72 -10.90 8.22
N LEU A 127 -15.55 -9.88 8.42
CA LEU A 127 -16.02 -9.00 7.35
C LEU A 127 -14.94 -7.99 6.95
N VAL A 128 -14.09 -7.56 7.88
CA VAL A 128 -12.98 -6.63 7.62
C VAL A 128 -11.99 -7.18 6.56
N PRO A 129 -11.47 -8.42 6.63
CA PRO A 129 -10.62 -8.99 5.58
C PRO A 129 -11.30 -9.08 4.21
N VAL A 130 -12.60 -9.39 4.16
CA VAL A 130 -13.36 -9.46 2.91
C VAL A 130 -13.53 -8.06 2.29
N VAL A 131 -13.81 -7.05 3.12
CA VAL A 131 -13.88 -5.65 2.68
C VAL A 131 -12.51 -5.16 2.21
N VAL A 132 -11.43 -5.47 2.93
CA VAL A 132 -10.07 -5.12 2.52
C VAL A 132 -9.71 -5.82 1.20
N LEU A 133 -10.01 -7.11 1.04
CA LEU A 133 -9.79 -7.83 -0.21
C LEU A 133 -10.58 -7.23 -1.38
N GLY A 134 -11.86 -6.87 -1.16
CA GLY A 134 -12.67 -6.18 -2.16
C GLY A 134 -12.09 -4.83 -2.55
N LEU A 135 -11.64 -4.04 -1.58
CA LEU A 135 -10.96 -2.76 -1.82
C LEU A 135 -9.64 -2.95 -2.60
N LEU A 136 -8.88 -4.01 -2.30
CA LEU A 136 -7.64 -4.36 -3.00
C LEU A 136 -7.89 -4.75 -4.47
N LEU A 137 -8.94 -5.54 -4.74
CA LEU A 137 -9.33 -5.89 -6.11
C LEU A 137 -9.83 -4.68 -6.90
N SER A 138 -10.35 -3.66 -6.21
CA SER A 138 -10.79 -2.41 -6.83
C SER A 138 -9.69 -1.34 -6.95
N ALA A 139 -8.49 -1.59 -6.40
CA ALA A 139 -7.40 -0.63 -6.46
C ALA A 139 -6.83 -0.59 -7.88
N ALA A 140 -7.01 0.54 -8.58
CA ALA A 140 -6.50 0.70 -9.94
C ALA A 140 -4.97 0.52 -10.00
N PRO A 141 -4.43 -0.13 -11.04
CA PRO A 141 -3.00 -0.27 -11.22
C PRO A 141 -2.33 1.12 -11.30
N LYS A 142 -1.07 1.18 -10.84
CA LYS A 142 -0.27 2.40 -10.88
C LYS A 142 -0.17 2.89 -12.34
N PRO A 143 -0.38 4.19 -12.64
CA PRO A 143 -0.49 4.68 -14.02
C PRO A 143 0.71 4.30 -14.91
N LEU A 144 1.92 4.26 -14.33
CA LEU A 144 3.15 3.88 -15.04
C LEU A 144 3.17 2.44 -15.59
N HIS A 145 2.36 1.54 -15.02
CA HIS A 145 2.26 0.14 -15.44
C HIS A 145 0.94 -0.17 -16.17
N SER A 146 0.18 0.87 -16.51
CA SER A 146 -1.05 0.74 -17.29
C SER A 146 -0.79 1.07 -18.76
N ASP A 147 -1.68 0.62 -19.65
CA ASP A 147 -1.63 0.95 -21.09
C ASP A 147 -1.74 2.45 -21.38
N GLU A 148 -2.03 3.28 -20.38
CA GLU A 148 -2.08 4.73 -20.48
C GLU A 148 -0.70 5.40 -20.38
N ALA A 149 0.36 4.66 -20.04
CA ALA A 149 1.71 5.22 -20.05
C ALA A 149 2.12 5.58 -21.48
N VAL A 150 2.64 6.79 -21.68
CA VAL A 150 3.10 7.22 -22.99
C VAL A 150 4.50 6.68 -23.23
N HIS A 151 4.64 5.86 -24.26
CA HIS A 151 5.91 5.28 -24.67
C HIS A 151 6.62 6.15 -25.70
N GLY A 152 7.95 6.24 -25.62
CA GLY A 152 8.76 7.00 -26.55
C GLY A 152 10.24 6.65 -26.48
N GLN A 153 11.05 7.41 -27.22
CA GLN A 153 12.50 7.35 -27.17
C GLN A 153 13.09 8.74 -26.95
N VAL A 154 14.17 8.79 -26.17
CA VAL A 154 14.97 10.00 -25.92
C VAL A 154 16.44 9.65 -26.13
N GLY A 155 16.98 10.06 -27.29
CA GLY A 155 18.27 9.57 -27.73
C GLY A 155 18.25 8.05 -27.90
N PRO A 156 19.21 7.29 -27.33
CA PRO A 156 19.26 5.83 -27.44
C PRO A 156 18.35 5.10 -26.44
N TRP A 157 17.69 5.81 -25.51
CA TRP A 157 16.93 5.18 -24.42
C TRP A 157 15.42 5.23 -24.67
N SER A 158 14.77 4.08 -24.55
CA SER A 158 13.30 4.02 -24.53
C SER A 158 12.76 4.31 -23.14
N PHE A 159 11.61 4.97 -23.10
CA PHE A 159 10.93 5.34 -21.86
C PHE A 159 9.42 5.13 -21.93
N ALA A 160 8.80 4.97 -20.77
CA ALA A 160 7.39 5.10 -20.52
C ALA A 160 7.18 6.25 -19.53
N LEU A 161 6.30 7.19 -19.83
CA LEU A 161 6.04 8.37 -19.02
C LEU A 161 4.55 8.45 -18.69
N ALA A 162 4.24 8.64 -17.41
CA ALA A 162 2.86 8.77 -16.94
C ALA A 162 2.76 9.82 -15.83
N GLN A 163 1.55 10.32 -15.60
CA GLN A 163 1.27 11.04 -14.36
C GLN A 163 1.33 10.13 -13.14
N ALA A 164 1.84 10.63 -12.02
CA ALA A 164 1.93 9.84 -10.78
C ALA A 164 0.55 9.60 -10.13
N GLN A 165 -0.38 10.55 -10.31
CA GLN A 165 -1.76 10.45 -9.81
C GLN A 165 -2.76 11.02 -10.83
N ARG A 166 -3.93 10.37 -10.93
CA ARG A 166 -5.10 10.80 -11.68
C ARG A 166 -5.89 11.89 -10.96
N ARG A 167 -5.24 13.03 -10.72
CA ARG A 167 -5.81 14.20 -10.02
C ARG A 167 -5.30 15.49 -10.65
N ALA A 168 -6.08 16.55 -10.54
CA ALA A 168 -5.63 17.90 -10.91
C ALA A 168 -4.35 18.28 -10.14
N PRO A 169 -3.56 19.23 -10.67
CA PRO A 169 -2.42 19.80 -9.93
C PRO A 169 -2.83 20.25 -8.54
N HIS A 170 -2.07 19.83 -7.52
CA HIS A 170 -2.33 20.26 -6.14
C HIS A 170 -1.57 21.56 -5.88
N GLN A 171 -2.07 22.37 -4.95
CA GLN A 171 -1.44 23.64 -4.62
C GLN A 171 -0.62 23.56 -3.34
N VAL A 172 0.58 24.13 -3.37
CA VAL A 172 1.43 24.36 -2.21
C VAL A 172 1.71 25.86 -2.14
N LEU A 173 1.21 26.53 -1.10
CA LEU A 173 1.35 27.98 -0.93
C LEU A 173 0.93 28.78 -2.19
N GLY A 174 -0.21 28.40 -2.80
CA GLY A 174 -0.72 29.03 -4.02
C GLY A 174 0.01 28.66 -5.31
N THR A 175 1.06 27.84 -5.23
CA THR A 175 1.80 27.35 -6.40
C THR A 175 1.30 25.97 -6.81
N PRO A 176 0.83 25.77 -8.05
CA PRO A 176 0.38 24.47 -8.54
C PRO A 176 1.54 23.53 -8.89
N PHE A 177 1.43 22.28 -8.44
CA PHE A 177 2.38 21.20 -8.68
C PHE A 177 1.70 19.96 -9.26
N LYS A 178 2.40 19.28 -10.17
CA LYS A 178 1.97 17.99 -10.73
C LYS A 178 3.12 17.00 -10.71
N ALA A 179 2.82 15.79 -10.26
CA ALA A 179 3.79 14.70 -10.21
C ALA A 179 3.68 13.78 -11.43
N PHE A 180 4.85 13.35 -11.92
CA PHE A 180 5.03 12.44 -13.04
C PHE A 180 6.02 11.34 -12.66
N GLU A 181 5.88 10.21 -13.31
CA GLU A 181 6.79 9.08 -13.18
C GLU A 181 7.27 8.65 -14.56
N VAL A 182 8.54 8.28 -14.63
CA VAL A 182 9.18 7.76 -15.83
C VAL A 182 9.77 6.39 -15.53
N ARG A 183 9.63 5.49 -16.49
CA ARG A 183 10.32 4.21 -16.54
C ARG A 183 11.22 4.14 -17.75
N PHE A 184 12.51 3.85 -17.56
CA PHE A 184 13.42 3.55 -18.65
C PHE A 184 13.52 2.04 -18.89
N CYS A 185 14.02 1.66 -20.07
CA CYS A 185 14.33 0.25 -20.34
C CYS A 185 15.36 -0.29 -19.32
N GLU A 186 15.26 -1.57 -18.96
CA GLU A 186 16.10 -2.15 -17.89
C GLU A 186 17.61 -1.98 -18.15
N ARG A 187 18.06 -2.08 -19.40
CA ARG A 187 19.48 -1.90 -19.78
C ARG A 187 19.89 -0.44 -19.95
N CYS A 188 18.91 0.46 -20.11
CA CYS A 188 19.14 1.88 -20.33
C CYS A 188 19.57 2.58 -19.04
N ASP A 189 19.02 2.13 -17.90
CA ASP A 189 19.20 2.78 -16.60
C ASP A 189 20.67 2.93 -16.20
N ASP A 190 21.49 1.92 -16.55
CA ASP A 190 22.94 1.91 -16.28
C ASP A 190 23.71 2.97 -17.05
N GLN A 191 23.17 3.50 -18.14
CA GLN A 191 23.82 4.52 -18.98
C GLN A 191 23.34 5.93 -18.65
N ILE A 192 22.27 6.08 -17.87
CA ILE A 192 21.64 7.37 -17.58
C ILE A 192 22.24 7.94 -16.30
N ARG A 193 22.74 9.18 -16.37
CA ARG A 193 23.20 9.94 -15.21
C ARG A 193 22.03 10.63 -14.51
N ALA A 194 21.20 11.34 -15.28
CA ALA A 194 20.06 12.07 -14.76
C ALA A 194 18.98 12.23 -15.83
N ALA A 195 17.73 12.34 -15.38
CA ALA A 195 16.59 12.67 -16.23
C ALA A 195 15.85 13.86 -15.63
N TYR A 196 15.36 14.76 -16.46
CA TYR A 196 14.71 16.01 -16.06
C TYR A 196 13.39 16.18 -16.80
N LEU A 197 12.45 16.86 -16.15
CA LEU A 197 11.15 17.16 -16.74
C LEU A 197 10.79 18.64 -16.56
N LYS A 198 10.20 19.21 -17.60
CA LYS A 198 9.58 20.54 -17.56
C LYS A 198 8.52 20.73 -18.63
N ILE A 199 7.72 21.78 -18.46
CA ILE A 199 6.87 22.32 -19.52
C ILE A 199 7.69 23.29 -20.38
N ARG A 200 7.53 23.20 -21.71
CA ARG A 200 8.30 23.88 -22.77
C ARG A 200 9.72 23.35 -22.97
N LYS A 201 10.22 23.52 -24.20
CA LYS A 201 11.57 23.09 -24.59
C LYS A 201 12.65 23.74 -23.72
N PRO A 202 13.57 22.97 -23.12
CA PRO A 202 14.76 23.54 -22.47
C PRO A 202 15.69 24.18 -23.50
N ARG A 203 16.38 25.25 -23.08
CA ARG A 203 17.41 25.92 -23.88
C ARG A 203 18.82 25.42 -23.56
N SER A 204 18.99 24.71 -22.45
CA SER A 204 20.25 24.16 -21.96
C SER A 204 19.96 23.12 -20.88
N LEU A 205 20.97 22.32 -20.51
CA LEU A 205 20.88 21.35 -19.41
C LEU A 205 20.55 22.02 -18.07
N ARG A 206 21.12 23.20 -17.79
CA ARG A 206 20.82 23.98 -16.58
C ARG A 206 19.35 24.43 -16.51
N ALA A 207 18.68 24.53 -17.66
CA ALA A 207 17.28 24.87 -17.78
C ALA A 207 16.40 23.65 -18.12
N ALA A 208 16.89 22.42 -17.91
CA ALA A 208 16.21 21.17 -18.22
C ALA A 208 14.97 20.89 -17.34
N GLY A 209 14.86 21.57 -16.20
CA GLY A 209 13.72 21.43 -15.29
C GLY A 209 14.12 20.78 -13.98
N LEU A 210 13.17 20.09 -13.36
CA LEU A 210 13.42 19.35 -12.13
C LEU A 210 13.83 17.92 -12.45
N VAL A 211 14.73 17.39 -11.63
CA VAL A 211 15.31 16.06 -11.81
C VAL A 211 14.36 15.00 -11.28
N PHE A 212 14.26 13.88 -11.99
CA PHE A 212 13.61 12.69 -11.49
C PHE A 212 14.45 12.06 -10.38
N SER A 213 13.77 11.68 -9.30
CA SER A 213 14.33 10.98 -8.15
C SER A 213 13.64 9.63 -7.95
N GLY A 214 14.38 8.58 -7.62
CA GLY A 214 13.83 7.24 -7.40
C GLY A 214 14.90 6.16 -7.48
N GLU A 215 14.53 4.93 -7.16
CA GLU A 215 15.43 3.77 -7.23
C GLU A 215 15.32 3.09 -8.60
N ARG A 216 16.46 2.94 -9.30
CA ARG A 216 16.59 2.27 -10.60
C ARG A 216 15.70 2.88 -11.69
N TRP A 217 14.88 2.03 -12.34
CA TRP A 217 14.13 2.36 -13.54
C TRP A 217 12.84 3.12 -13.25
N ASP A 218 12.21 3.01 -12.08
CA ASP A 218 10.99 3.76 -11.75
C ASP A 218 11.36 5.03 -10.98
N ARG A 219 11.25 6.19 -11.65
CA ARG A 219 11.66 7.48 -11.08
C ARG A 219 10.50 8.46 -11.08
N ARG A 220 10.44 9.33 -10.07
CA ARG A 220 9.37 10.31 -9.88
C ARG A 220 9.91 11.73 -9.82
N VAL A 221 9.16 12.66 -10.40
CA VAL A 221 9.41 14.10 -10.30
C VAL A 221 8.11 14.82 -10.00
N GLU A 222 8.21 15.95 -9.31
CA GLU A 222 7.09 16.86 -9.09
C GLU A 222 7.47 18.23 -9.64
N ILE A 223 6.76 18.68 -10.67
CA ILE A 223 7.06 19.93 -11.36
C ILE A 223 6.07 21.03 -11.01
N GLN A 224 6.58 22.24 -10.83
CA GLN A 224 5.76 23.44 -10.76
C GLN A 224 5.11 23.69 -12.12
N ILE A 225 3.81 24.01 -12.13
CA ILE A 225 3.08 24.38 -13.34
C ILE A 225 3.20 25.91 -13.54
N PRO A 226 3.88 26.39 -14.60
CA PRO A 226 3.98 27.81 -14.85
C PRO A 226 2.60 28.44 -15.10
N ALA A 227 2.34 29.63 -14.55
CA ALA A 227 1.04 30.30 -14.66
C ALA A 227 0.57 30.56 -16.10
N LYS A 228 1.49 30.66 -17.06
CA LYS A 228 1.21 30.88 -18.49
C LYS A 228 1.40 29.63 -19.35
N ALA A 229 1.49 28.44 -18.74
CA ALA A 229 1.63 27.20 -19.47
C ALA A 229 0.38 26.91 -20.31
N ARG A 230 0.58 26.32 -21.49
CA ARG A 230 -0.50 25.86 -22.39
C ARG A 230 -0.31 24.38 -22.69
N VAL A 231 -1.40 23.70 -23.06
CA VAL A 231 -1.33 22.30 -23.50
C VAL A 231 -0.36 22.14 -24.68
N SER A 232 -0.34 23.12 -25.60
CA SER A 232 0.55 23.17 -26.78
C SER A 232 2.05 23.34 -26.45
N ASP A 233 2.41 23.71 -25.22
CA ASP A 233 3.81 23.89 -24.84
C ASP A 233 4.58 22.56 -24.76
N GLY A 234 3.85 21.46 -24.61
CA GLY A 234 4.39 20.12 -24.45
C GLY A 234 5.13 19.90 -23.14
N LEU A 235 5.28 18.63 -22.80
CA LEU A 235 6.10 18.15 -21.70
C LEU A 235 7.43 17.66 -22.26
N TRP A 236 8.54 18.19 -21.76
CA TRP A 236 9.88 17.92 -22.29
C TRP A 236 10.68 17.09 -21.31
N LEU A 237 10.99 15.86 -21.72
CA LEU A 237 11.91 14.95 -21.05
C LEU A 237 13.32 15.23 -21.56
N THR A 238 14.25 15.50 -20.64
CA THR A 238 15.68 15.64 -20.96
C THR A 238 16.45 14.56 -20.24
N VAL A 239 17.34 13.86 -20.94
CA VAL A 239 18.15 12.79 -20.35
C VAL A 239 19.63 13.09 -20.61
N GLU A 240 20.42 13.07 -19.54
CA GLU A 240 21.87 13.16 -19.56
C GLU A 240 22.45 11.75 -19.38
N GLY A 241 23.23 11.31 -20.36
CA GLY A 241 24.00 10.06 -20.30
C GLY A 241 25.22 10.19 -19.40
N LYS A 242 25.72 9.06 -18.88
CA LYS A 242 26.99 9.00 -18.14
C LYS A 242 28.20 9.34 -19.01
N ASP A 243 28.05 9.25 -20.33
CA ASP A 243 29.01 9.71 -21.34
C ASP A 243 28.96 11.23 -21.58
N GLY A 244 28.04 11.95 -20.93
CA GLY A 244 27.85 13.40 -21.08
C GLY A 244 26.93 13.80 -22.25
N SER A 245 26.39 12.84 -23.01
CA SER A 245 25.40 13.12 -24.05
C SER A 245 24.11 13.66 -23.43
N VAL A 246 23.45 14.61 -24.10
CA VAL A 246 22.17 15.18 -23.65
C VAL A 246 21.16 15.08 -24.77
N HIS A 247 20.03 14.44 -24.47
CA HIS A 247 18.95 14.24 -25.43
C HIS A 247 17.63 14.80 -24.89
N HIS A 248 16.78 15.26 -25.79
CA HIS A 248 15.47 15.82 -25.47
C HIS A 248 14.37 15.10 -26.24
N ALA A 249 13.26 14.83 -25.58
CA ALA A 249 12.05 14.31 -26.19
C ALA A 249 10.85 15.15 -25.75
N ALA A 250 9.99 15.52 -26.70
CA ALA A 250 8.73 16.17 -26.44
C ALA A 250 7.62 15.12 -26.33
N VAL A 251 6.72 15.32 -25.37
CA VAL A 251 5.56 14.47 -25.14
C VAL A 251 4.33 15.36 -24.97
N ASP A 252 3.22 14.98 -25.59
CA ASP A 252 1.99 15.76 -25.52
C ASP A 252 1.39 15.70 -24.10
N ILE A 253 1.01 16.86 -23.56
CA ILE A 253 0.51 16.97 -22.17
C ILE A 253 -0.82 16.23 -22.01
N ASP A 254 -1.70 16.30 -22.99
CA ASP A 254 -3.02 15.65 -23.01
C ASP A 254 -2.92 14.12 -23.00
N LYS A 255 -1.90 13.55 -23.66
CA LYS A 255 -1.65 12.11 -23.65
C LYS A 255 -1.09 11.63 -22.31
N VAL A 256 -0.14 12.36 -21.71
CA VAL A 256 0.51 11.95 -20.45
C VAL A 256 -0.35 12.24 -19.22
N SER A 257 -1.08 13.36 -19.23
CA SER A 257 -1.89 13.81 -18.10
C SER A 257 -3.11 14.60 -18.58
N PRO A 258 -4.23 13.91 -18.86
CA PRO A 258 -5.51 14.56 -19.17
C PRO A 258 -5.94 15.58 -18.11
N GLU A 259 -5.65 15.32 -16.84
CA GLU A 259 -5.99 16.19 -15.70
C GLU A 259 -5.14 17.46 -15.68
N LEU A 260 -3.87 17.39 -16.09
CA LEU A 260 -3.07 18.60 -16.30
C LEU A 260 -3.59 19.37 -17.51
N ALA A 261 -3.95 18.67 -18.60
CA ALA A 261 -4.51 19.34 -19.78
C ALA A 261 -5.82 20.07 -19.46
N ALA A 262 -6.75 19.46 -18.73
CA ALA A 262 -7.98 20.09 -18.26
C ALA A 262 -7.70 21.31 -17.36
N TYR A 263 -6.76 21.18 -16.42
CA TYR A 263 -6.33 22.29 -15.57
C TYR A 263 -5.79 23.48 -16.39
N LEU A 264 -4.94 23.22 -17.39
CA LEU A 264 -4.39 24.28 -18.26
C LEU A 264 -5.44 24.94 -19.15
N LYS A 265 -6.56 24.27 -19.43
CA LYS A 265 -7.70 24.84 -20.16
C LYS A 265 -8.67 25.62 -19.27
N GLY A 266 -8.53 25.52 -17.94
CA GLY A 266 -9.47 26.11 -16.98
C GLY A 266 -10.75 25.29 -16.80
N GLU A 267 -10.71 23.99 -17.10
CA GLU A 267 -11.84 23.05 -17.00
C GLU A 267 -11.90 22.32 -15.64
N SER A 268 -11.08 22.72 -14.67
CA SER A 268 -10.83 22.03 -13.39
C SER A 268 -11.54 22.65 -12.19
#